data_AF-A0A9D1IA99-F1
#
_entry.id   AF-A0A9D1IA99-F1
#
_cell.length_a   1.000
_cell.length_b   1.000
_cell.length_c   1.000
_cell.angle_alpha   90.00
_cell.angle_beta   90.00
_cell.angle_gamma   90.00
#
_symmetry.space_group_name_H-M   'P 1'
#
loop_
_entity.id
_entity.type
_entity.pdbx_description
1 polymer ?
#
loop_
_entity_poly.entity_id
_entity_poly.type
_entity_poly.pdbx_seq_one_letter_code
_entity_poly.pdbx_strand_id
1 'polypeptide(L)'
;MLREQYCELFERLSREGVDVQGMFESTPREILWRIQAMAERKRFLAEILRQEAWMIGKYAGIAVNAPEKYPPFPREHRRMGEEEMRRVLEGLARRFGGNER
;
A
#
# COMPACT_ATOMS: atom_id res chain seq x y z
N MET A 1 24.13 24.51 -13.50
CA MET A 1 23.83 24.50 -14.95
C MET A 1 22.65 23.57 -15.21
N LEU A 2 21.80 23.79 -16.23
CA LEU A 2 20.57 22.99 -16.46
C LEU A 2 20.85 21.46 -16.50
N ARG A 3 21.99 21.07 -17.07
CA ARG A 3 22.45 19.67 -17.15
C ARG A 3 22.63 19.02 -15.77
N GLU A 4 23.20 19.73 -14.81
CA GLU A 4 23.43 19.20 -13.46
C GLU A 4 22.10 18.92 -12.74
N GLN A 5 21.12 19.81 -12.89
CA GLN A 5 19.78 19.64 -12.33
C GLN A 5 19.05 18.42 -12.89
N TYR A 6 19.22 18.14 -14.20
CA TYR A 6 18.68 16.93 -14.80
C TYR A 6 19.39 15.67 -14.30
N CYS A 7 20.71 15.68 -14.18
CA CYS A 7 21.46 14.56 -13.61
C CYS A 7 21.01 14.24 -12.18
N GLU A 8 20.89 15.26 -11.32
CA GLU A 8 20.41 15.09 -9.94
C GLU A 8 18.97 14.53 -9.90
N LEU A 9 18.09 15.01 -10.76
CA LEU A 9 16.72 14.51 -10.86
C LEU A 9 16.69 13.03 -11.23
N PHE A 10 17.43 12.64 -12.28
CA PHE A 10 17.48 11.26 -12.73
C PHE A 10 18.13 10.34 -11.70
N GLU A 11 19.18 10.80 -11.01
CA GLU A 11 19.79 10.02 -9.93
C GLU A 11 18.80 9.78 -8.78
N ARG A 12 18.03 10.80 -8.39
CA ARG A 12 16.97 10.65 -7.38
C ARG A 12 15.88 9.70 -7.84
N LEU A 13 15.41 9.82 -9.08
CA LEU A 13 14.39 8.92 -9.63
C LEU A 13 14.89 7.46 -9.68
N SER A 14 16.15 7.24 -10.06
CA SER A 14 16.75 5.90 -10.07
C SER A 14 16.78 5.27 -8.67
N ARG A 15 17.20 6.03 -7.63
CA ARG A 15 17.18 5.56 -6.23
C ARG A 15 15.78 5.18 -5.76
N GLU A 16 14.77 5.85 -6.28
CA GLU A 16 13.36 5.62 -5.98
C GLU A 16 12.74 4.46 -6.77
N GLY A 17 13.55 3.73 -7.56
CA GLY A 17 13.16 2.53 -8.30
C GLY A 17 12.60 2.80 -9.71
N VAL A 18 12.80 4.01 -10.24
CA VAL A 18 12.35 4.37 -11.59
C VAL A 18 13.36 3.90 -12.62
N ASP A 19 12.89 3.24 -13.68
CA ASP A 19 13.69 2.98 -14.86
C ASP A 19 13.97 4.27 -15.62
N VAL A 20 15.12 4.85 -15.32
CA VAL A 20 15.62 6.09 -15.92
C VAL A 20 16.07 5.86 -17.37
N GLN A 21 16.55 4.67 -17.72
CA GLN A 21 17.02 4.39 -19.07
C GLN A 21 15.85 4.37 -20.06
N GLY A 22 14.74 3.72 -19.69
CA GLY A 22 13.50 3.76 -20.46
C GLY A 22 12.82 5.14 -20.52
N MET A 23 13.22 6.10 -19.68
CA MET A 23 12.75 7.50 -19.79
C MET A 23 13.39 8.25 -20.96
N PHE A 24 14.63 7.94 -21.33
CA PHE A 24 15.29 8.58 -22.48
C PHE A 24 14.66 8.17 -23.83
N GLU A 25 13.96 7.05 -23.85
CA GLU A 25 13.19 6.55 -25.01
C GLU A 25 11.74 7.07 -25.03
N SER A 26 11.34 7.83 -24.00
CA SER A 26 9.96 8.29 -23.81
C SER A 26 9.81 9.78 -24.12
N THR A 27 8.61 10.19 -24.53
CA THR A 27 8.25 11.60 -24.64
C THR A 27 8.13 12.26 -23.26
N PRO A 28 8.29 13.59 -23.14
CA PRO A 28 8.12 14.29 -21.86
C PRO A 28 6.76 14.03 -21.18
N ARG A 29 5.71 13.81 -21.98
CA ARG A 29 4.36 13.50 -21.47
C ARG A 29 4.28 12.10 -20.86
N GLU A 30 4.92 11.12 -21.48
CA GLU A 30 4.99 9.75 -20.95
C GLU A 30 5.85 9.68 -19.68
N ILE A 31 6.96 10.42 -19.64
CA ILE A 31 7.79 10.56 -18.44
C ILE A 31 6.95 11.13 -17.28
N LEU A 32 6.18 12.20 -17.54
CA LEU A 32 5.30 12.81 -16.54
C LEU A 32 4.26 11.81 -16.00
N TRP A 33 3.60 11.06 -16.89
CA TRP A 33 2.62 10.05 -16.49
C TRP A 33 3.24 8.92 -15.67
N ARG A 34 4.43 8.46 -16.04
CA ARG A 34 5.17 7.45 -15.26
C ARG A 34 5.49 7.95 -13.85
N ILE A 35 5.96 9.19 -13.72
CA ILE A 35 6.26 9.81 -12.42
C ILE A 35 4.98 9.95 -11.58
N GLN A 36 3.89 10.41 -12.17
CA GLN A 36 2.59 10.55 -11.49
C GLN A 36 2.06 9.20 -11.00
N ALA A 37 2.09 8.18 -11.85
CA ALA A 37 1.65 6.83 -11.48
C ALA A 37 2.49 6.25 -10.35
N MET A 38 3.81 6.47 -10.36
CA MET A 38 4.68 6.07 -9.24
C MET A 38 4.30 6.80 -7.94
N ALA A 39 4.13 8.13 -8.00
CA ALA A 39 3.78 8.92 -6.82
C ALA A 39 2.47 8.44 -6.19
N GLU A 40 1.48 8.12 -7.02
CA GLU A 40 0.18 7.62 -6.55
C GLU A 40 0.29 6.23 -5.92
N ARG A 41 1.08 5.32 -6.50
CA ARG A 41 1.36 4.00 -5.89
C ARG A 41 2.02 4.14 -4.51
N LYS A 42 2.97 5.07 -4.37
CA LYS A 42 3.64 5.32 -3.07
C LYS A 42 2.69 5.90 -2.03
N ARG A 43 1.79 6.82 -2.43
CA ARG A 43 0.74 7.35 -1.55
C ARG A 43 -0.19 6.25 -1.07
N PHE A 44 -0.67 5.41 -1.98
CA PHE A 44 -1.51 4.27 -1.66
C PHE A 44 -0.82 3.32 -0.66
N LEU A 45 0.45 2.98 -0.91
CA LEU A 45 1.23 2.15 0.01
C LEU A 45 1.41 2.80 1.38
N ALA A 46 1.69 4.11 1.43
CA ALA A 46 1.82 4.85 2.68
C ALA A 46 0.52 4.84 3.49
N GLU A 47 -0.63 4.92 2.84
CA GLU A 47 -1.94 4.83 3.49
C GLU A 47 -2.18 3.43 4.07
N ILE A 48 -1.85 2.36 3.33
CA ILE A 48 -1.89 0.98 3.85
C ILE A 48 -1.01 0.85 5.10
N LEU A 49 0.25 1.27 5.01
CA LEU A 49 1.21 1.17 6.13
C LEU A 49 0.73 1.98 7.34
N ARG A 50 0.09 3.13 7.13
CA ARG A 50 -0.50 3.93 8.21
C ARG A 50 -1.64 3.17 8.90
N GLN A 51 -2.52 2.52 8.14
CA GLN A 51 -3.61 1.71 8.67
C GLN A 51 -3.08 0.50 9.44
N GLU A 52 -2.08 -0.19 8.90
CA GLU A 52 -1.41 -1.30 9.58
C GLU A 52 -0.75 -0.85 10.89
N ALA A 53 -0.02 0.28 10.88
CA ALA A 53 0.59 0.83 12.08
C ALA A 53 -0.46 1.18 13.16
N TRP A 54 -1.61 1.73 12.75
CA TRP A 54 -2.72 2.00 13.66
C TRP A 54 -3.31 0.71 14.25
N MET A 55 -3.51 -0.32 13.41
CA MET A 55 -4.00 -1.63 13.87
C MET A 55 -3.02 -2.27 14.86
N ILE A 56 -1.73 -2.29 14.53
CA ILE A 56 -0.67 -2.82 15.41
C ILE A 56 -0.65 -2.04 16.73
N GLY A 57 -0.71 -0.71 16.69
CA GLY A 57 -0.76 0.13 17.89
C GLY A 57 -1.99 -0.17 18.77
N LYS A 58 -3.16 -0.38 18.16
CA LYS A 58 -4.36 -0.80 18.89
C LYS A 58 -4.21 -2.17 19.53
N TYR A 59 -3.68 -3.15 18.78
CA TYR A 59 -3.44 -4.47 19.32
C TYR A 59 -2.42 -4.42 20.46
N ALA A 60 -1.30 -3.72 20.30
CA ALA A 60 -0.33 -3.51 21.37
C ALA A 60 -0.97 -2.87 22.61
N GLY A 61 -1.84 -1.86 22.42
CA GLY A 61 -2.61 -1.25 23.50
C GLY A 61 -3.54 -2.25 24.22
N ILE A 62 -4.20 -3.15 23.49
CA ILE A 62 -5.03 -4.22 24.08
C ILE A 62 -4.14 -5.22 24.84
N ALA A 63 -3.01 -5.64 24.27
CA ALA A 63 -2.10 -6.58 24.93
C ALA A 63 -1.62 -6.05 26.29
N VAL A 64 -1.35 -4.75 26.38
CA VAL A 64 -0.86 -4.10 27.59
C VAL A 64 -1.98 -3.85 28.60
N ASN A 65 -3.15 -3.37 28.17
CA ASN A 65 -4.20 -2.88 29.08
C ASN A 65 -5.33 -3.88 29.35
N ALA A 66 -5.52 -4.88 28.49
CA ALA A 66 -6.57 -5.88 28.58
C ALA A 66 -6.09 -7.20 27.93
N PRO A 67 -5.04 -7.85 28.49
CA PRO A 67 -4.40 -9.01 27.89
C PRO A 67 -5.36 -10.18 27.62
N GLU A 68 -6.41 -10.34 28.45
CA GLU A 68 -7.46 -11.35 28.27
C GLU A 68 -8.35 -11.12 27.03
N LYS A 69 -8.37 -9.88 26.50
CA LYS A 69 -9.08 -9.51 25.27
C LYS A 69 -8.16 -9.52 24.05
N TYR A 70 -6.87 -9.75 24.23
CA TYR A 70 -5.95 -9.87 23.11
C TYR A 70 -6.28 -11.14 22.32
N PRO A 71 -6.56 -11.03 21.01
CA PRO A 71 -6.89 -12.21 20.24
C PRO A 71 -5.70 -13.20 20.27
N PRO A 72 -5.95 -14.49 20.52
CA PRO A 72 -4.90 -15.48 20.51
C PRO A 72 -4.25 -15.51 19.12
N PHE A 73 -2.94 -15.78 19.08
CA PHE A 73 -2.22 -15.96 17.83
C PHE A 73 -2.98 -16.99 16.97
N PRO A 74 -3.29 -16.68 15.71
CA PRO A 74 -4.06 -17.58 14.87
C PRO A 74 -3.33 -18.93 14.78
N ARG A 75 -3.87 -19.95 15.44
CA ARG A 75 -3.42 -21.34 15.27
C ARG A 75 -3.82 -21.78 13.87
N GLU A 76 -2.95 -22.54 13.23
CA GLU A 76 -3.05 -23.05 11.85
C GLU A 76 -4.47 -22.97 11.28
N HIS A 77 -4.67 -22.01 10.38
CA HIS A 77 -5.94 -21.84 9.72
C HIS A 77 -6.23 -23.09 8.88
N ARG A 78 -7.37 -23.73 9.13
CA ARG A 78 -7.99 -24.62 8.14
C ARG A 78 -8.04 -23.84 6.83
N ARG A 79 -7.42 -24.35 5.76
CA ARG A 79 -7.47 -23.71 4.44
C ARG A 79 -8.94 -23.50 4.08
N MET A 80 -9.36 -22.24 4.09
CA MET A 80 -10.68 -21.81 3.68
C MET A 80 -10.79 -22.09 2.18
N GLY A 81 -11.85 -22.80 1.78
CA GLY A 81 -12.09 -23.05 0.35
C GLY A 81 -12.38 -21.74 -0.38
N GLU A 82 -12.09 -21.67 -1.68
CA GLU A 82 -12.30 -20.45 -2.49
C GLU A 82 -13.73 -19.90 -2.38
N GLU A 83 -14.72 -20.79 -2.31
CA GLU A 83 -16.13 -20.41 -2.20
C GLU A 83 -16.48 -19.81 -0.83
N GLU A 84 -15.80 -20.27 0.22
CA GLU A 84 -15.96 -19.74 1.57
C GLU A 84 -15.27 -18.37 1.70
N MET A 85 -14.08 -18.23 1.09
CA MET A 85 -13.36 -16.95 0.98
C MET A 85 -14.19 -15.91 0.20
N ARG A 86 -14.81 -16.31 -0.93
CA ARG A 86 -15.70 -15.45 -1.72
C ARG A 86 -16.87 -14.94 -0.88
N ARG A 87 -17.55 -15.82 -0.14
CA ARG A 87 -18.67 -15.43 0.74
C ARG A 87 -18.26 -14.46 1.84
N VAL A 88 -17.09 -14.67 2.45
CA VAL A 88 -16.56 -13.76 3.47
C VAL A 88 -16.26 -12.38 2.86
N LEU A 89 -15.58 -12.33 1.72
CA LEU A 89 -15.24 -11.08 1.04
C LEU A 89 -16.49 -10.33 0.57
N GLU A 90 -17.49 -11.03 0.02
CA GLU A 90 -18.78 -10.43 -0.34
C GLU A 90 -19.53 -9.89 0.88
N GLY A 91 -19.51 -10.62 2.00
CA GLY A 91 -20.12 -10.18 3.25
C GLY A 91 -19.46 -8.91 3.80
N LEU A 92 -18.13 -8.84 3.75
CA LEU A 92 -17.36 -7.65 4.13
C LEU A 92 -17.64 -6.48 3.17
N ALA A 93 -17.63 -6.72 1.86
CA ALA A 93 -17.92 -5.71 0.85
C ALA A 93 -19.33 -5.12 1.00
N ARG A 94 -20.34 -5.93 1.33
CA ARG A 94 -21.70 -5.42 1.62
C ARG A 94 -21.75 -4.61 2.91
N ARG A 95 -21.00 -5.03 3.94
CA ARG A 95 -20.98 -4.36 5.24
C ARG A 95 -20.26 -3.02 5.22
N PHE A 96 -19.21 -2.89 4.41
CA PHE A 96 -18.36 -1.70 4.37
C PHE A 96 -18.56 -0.84 3.10
N GLY A 97 -19.07 -1.40 2.01
CA GLY A 97 -19.42 -0.67 0.77
C GLY A 97 -20.86 -0.16 0.73
N GLY A 98 -21.68 -0.48 1.74
CA GLY A 98 -23.09 -0.04 1.82
C GLY A 98 -23.31 1.30 2.53
N ASN A 99 -22.25 2.01 2.92
CA ASN A 99 -22.34 3.22 3.75
C ASN A 99 -21.99 4.52 2.98
N GLU A 100 -22.25 4.55 1.68
CA GLU A 100 -22.17 5.75 0.81
C GLU A 100 -23.55 6.10 0.22
N ARG A 101 -24.58 6.24 1.05
CA ARG A 101 -25.84 6.90 0.66
C ARG A 101 -26.30 7.89 1.70
#